data_AF-A0A535RZK7-F1
#
_entry.id   AF-A0A535RZK7-F1
#
_cell.length_a   1.000
_cell.length_b   1.000
_cell.length_c   1.000
_cell.angle_alpha   90.00
_cell.angle_beta   90.00
_cell.angle_gamma   90.00
#
_symmetry.space_group_name_H-M   'P 1'
#
loop_
_entity.id
_entity.type
_entity.pdbx_description
1 polymer ?
#
loop_
_entity_poly.entity_id
_entity_poly.type
_entity_poly.pdbx_seq_one_letter_code
_entity_poly.pdbx_strand_id
1 'polypeptide(L)'
;MKIALVVLAAALALVIGIVATRGPATVAGACGNVRGGVDGGYAQLRFVDSREDHATFTFGQSQTGTFQPPPYELSEGAREGAHRVFRLRFSNASTVNPDGSPSLEGLALLQPDDEELRQVRLVSNANGTITWEITSEGTRCPRVAAKRYTQGTFPRVQVVVLFADRGAITVEPATMVGPQVWVSGIAFGTGAVVDVILNDTTVTAMTTDTGAFEKALYVFDLPPGVYRVRAHDRVGHDASAALTIPAQPIVPDLVPRQ
;
A
#
# COMPACT_ATOMS: atom_id res chain seq x y z
N MET A 1 74.82 -55.34 -3.49
CA MET A 1 73.48 -55.96 -3.45
C MET A 1 72.56 -55.01 -2.67
N LYS A 2 71.34 -54.80 -3.18
CA LYS A 2 70.22 -53.94 -2.70
C LYS A 2 70.08 -53.98 -1.15
N ILE A 3 69.62 -52.96 -0.41
CA ILE A 3 68.29 -52.28 -0.36
C ILE A 3 68.48 -51.07 0.61
N ALA A 4 68.38 -49.81 0.14
CA ALA A 4 67.32 -48.80 0.41
C ALA A 4 66.88 -48.57 1.88
N LEU A 5 66.98 -47.32 2.37
CA LEU A 5 65.83 -46.58 2.91
C LEU A 5 66.10 -45.06 2.99
N VAL A 6 65.11 -44.31 2.52
CA VAL A 6 65.01 -42.85 2.40
C VAL A 6 64.64 -42.26 3.76
N VAL A 7 65.32 -41.19 4.19
CA VAL A 7 64.92 -40.38 5.34
C VAL A 7 64.07 -39.20 4.87
N LEU A 8 62.91 -39.13 5.53
CA LEU A 8 61.79 -38.22 5.44
C LEU A 8 62.15 -36.84 6.03
N ALA A 9 61.80 -35.74 5.35
CA ALA A 9 61.58 -34.43 5.99
C ALA A 9 60.58 -33.63 5.13
N ALA A 10 59.29 -33.91 5.32
CA ALA A 10 58.21 -33.11 4.75
C ALA A 10 57.90 -31.94 5.68
N ALA A 11 57.87 -30.74 5.11
CA ALA A 11 57.53 -29.49 5.76
C ALA A 11 56.09 -29.50 6.29
N LEU A 12 55.94 -29.10 7.56
CA LEU A 12 54.66 -28.93 8.23
C LEU A 12 54.05 -27.59 7.77
N ALA A 13 53.11 -27.61 6.83
CA ALA A 13 52.26 -26.47 6.52
C ALA A 13 51.02 -26.50 7.43
N LEU A 14 51.03 -25.64 8.45
CA LEU A 14 49.92 -25.42 9.37
C LEU A 14 48.79 -24.69 8.63
N VAL A 15 47.77 -25.43 8.17
CA VAL A 15 46.52 -24.85 7.65
C VAL A 15 45.69 -24.40 8.86
N ILE A 16 45.79 -23.11 9.21
CA ILE A 16 44.84 -22.47 10.12
C ILE A 16 43.56 -22.23 9.31
N GLY A 17 42.63 -23.17 9.39
CA GLY A 17 41.26 -22.96 8.94
C GLY A 17 40.60 -21.92 9.84
N ILE A 18 40.42 -20.70 9.34
CA ILE A 18 39.54 -19.70 9.94
C ILE A 18 38.11 -20.21 9.72
N VAL A 19 37.58 -20.95 10.70
CA VAL A 19 36.14 -21.18 10.80
C VAL A 19 35.54 -19.84 11.21
N ALA A 20 35.04 -19.09 10.24
CA ALA A 20 34.14 -17.98 10.50
C ALA A 20 32.88 -18.55 11.15
N THR A 21 32.83 -18.53 12.48
CA THR A 21 31.62 -18.80 13.24
C THR A 21 30.63 -17.70 12.90
N ARG A 22 29.74 -17.97 11.94
CA ARG A 22 28.49 -17.22 11.81
C ARG A 22 27.81 -17.34 13.18
N GLY A 23 27.84 -16.26 13.96
CA GLY A 23 27.01 -16.14 15.15
C GLY A 23 25.56 -16.44 14.77
N PRO A 24 24.74 -16.96 15.69
CA PRO A 24 23.34 -17.20 15.41
C PRO A 24 22.74 -15.90 14.88
N ALA A 25 22.24 -15.94 13.65
CA ALA A 25 21.47 -14.85 13.10
C ALA A 25 20.35 -14.59 14.10
N THR A 26 20.39 -13.43 14.76
CA THR A 26 19.26 -12.93 15.53
C THR A 26 18.09 -12.86 14.57
N VAL A 27 17.19 -13.83 14.68
CA VAL A 27 15.92 -13.82 13.95
C VAL A 27 15.28 -12.49 14.31
N ALA A 28 15.13 -11.59 13.34
CA ALA A 28 14.32 -10.39 13.50
C ALA A 28 13.00 -10.83 14.14
N GLY A 29 12.70 -10.30 15.34
CA GLY A 29 11.58 -10.75 16.14
C GLY A 29 10.28 -10.74 15.33
N ALA A 30 9.40 -11.70 15.60
CA ALA A 30 8.08 -11.75 14.99
C ALA A 30 7.34 -10.43 15.24
N CYS A 31 6.64 -9.92 14.22
CA CYS A 31 5.78 -8.77 14.42
C CYS A 31 4.63 -9.14 15.35
N GLY A 32 4.34 -8.25 16.31
CA GLY A 32 3.12 -8.37 17.11
C GLY A 32 1.87 -8.20 16.24
N ASN A 33 0.71 -8.57 16.80
CA ASN A 33 -0.57 -8.34 16.13
C ASN A 33 -0.92 -6.85 16.17
N VAL A 34 -1.37 -6.31 15.04
CA VAL A 34 -1.90 -4.94 14.94
C VAL A 34 -3.42 -5.01 14.81
N ARG A 35 -4.14 -4.30 15.67
CA ARG A 35 -5.61 -4.24 15.66
C ARG A 35 -6.09 -2.79 15.57
N GLY A 36 -7.24 -2.59 14.97
CA GLY A 36 -7.87 -1.27 14.90
C GLY A 36 -9.24 -1.32 14.23
N GLY A 37 -9.70 -0.16 13.77
CA GLY A 37 -11.07 0.03 13.31
C GLY A 37 -12.01 0.45 14.44
N VAL A 38 -13.31 0.48 14.14
CA VAL A 38 -14.35 0.87 15.10
C VAL A 38 -15.25 -0.33 15.37
N ASP A 39 -15.49 -0.64 16.64
CA ASP A 39 -16.45 -1.68 17.01
C ASP A 39 -17.85 -1.36 16.45
N GLY A 40 -18.45 -2.34 15.76
CA GLY A 40 -19.72 -2.13 15.05
C GLY A 40 -19.59 -1.26 13.78
N GLY A 41 -18.38 -0.97 13.32
CA GLY A 41 -18.11 -0.39 12.02
C GLY A 41 -18.33 -1.42 10.90
N TYR A 42 -19.08 -1.01 9.88
CA TYR A 42 -19.35 -1.81 8.70
C TYR A 42 -18.93 -1.05 7.45
N ALA A 43 -18.24 -1.74 6.55
CA ALA A 43 -17.84 -1.15 5.30
C ALA A 43 -17.70 -2.22 4.22
N GLN A 44 -17.99 -1.84 2.99
CA GLN A 44 -17.95 -2.75 1.86
C GLN A 44 -16.68 -2.47 1.06
N LEU A 45 -15.82 -3.47 0.87
CA LEU A 45 -14.58 -3.32 0.13
C LEU A 45 -14.91 -3.07 -1.35
N ARG A 46 -14.36 -1.99 -1.92
CA ARG A 46 -14.60 -1.58 -3.31
C ARG A 46 -13.37 -1.74 -4.18
N PHE A 47 -12.21 -1.36 -3.65
CA PHE A 47 -10.95 -1.38 -4.39
C PHE A 47 -9.80 -1.76 -3.47
N VAL A 48 -8.81 -2.43 -4.05
CA VAL A 48 -7.50 -2.65 -3.44
C VAL A 48 -6.47 -2.10 -4.40
N ASP A 49 -5.61 -1.21 -3.90
CA ASP A 49 -4.44 -0.71 -4.60
C ASP A 49 -3.18 -1.23 -3.90
N SER A 50 -2.15 -1.58 -4.66
CA SER A 50 -0.87 -2.04 -4.12
C SER A 50 0.26 -1.29 -4.80
N ARG A 51 1.19 -0.77 -4.00
CA ARG A 51 2.39 -0.05 -4.47
C ARG A 51 3.63 -0.69 -3.86
N GLU A 52 4.81 -0.14 -4.15
CA GLU A 52 6.09 -0.69 -3.67
C GLU A 52 6.12 -0.99 -2.17
N ASP A 53 5.53 -0.12 -1.37
CA ASP A 53 5.74 -0.07 0.07
C ASP A 53 4.43 -0.13 0.88
N HIS A 54 3.27 -0.21 0.22
CA HIS A 54 1.99 -0.29 0.92
C HIS A 54 0.85 -0.91 0.10
N ALA A 55 -0.13 -1.43 0.82
CA ALA A 55 -1.41 -1.89 0.28
C ALA A 55 -2.54 -1.02 0.85
N THR A 56 -3.38 -0.48 -0.02
CA THR A 56 -4.53 0.37 0.32
C THR A 56 -5.84 -0.36 0.04
N PHE A 57 -6.63 -0.57 1.09
CA PHE A 57 -7.98 -1.15 1.01
C PHE A 57 -9.00 -0.03 1.12
N THR A 58 -9.73 0.22 0.03
CA THR A 58 -10.74 1.29 -0.02
C THR A 58 -12.14 0.69 0.07
N PHE A 59 -12.87 1.14 1.08
CA PHE A 59 -14.23 0.70 1.37
C PHE A 59 -15.24 1.82 1.13
N GLY A 60 -16.39 1.45 0.60
CA GLY A 60 -17.58 2.28 0.53
C GLY A 60 -18.61 1.88 1.57
N GLN A 61 -19.76 2.56 1.54
CA GLN A 61 -20.88 2.28 2.42
C GLN A 61 -21.41 0.85 2.22
N SER A 62 -21.64 0.17 3.35
CA SER A 62 -22.36 -1.11 3.43
C SER A 62 -23.87 -0.86 3.52
N GLN A 63 -24.69 -1.83 3.11
CA GLN A 63 -26.14 -1.80 3.36
C GLN A 63 -26.48 -1.94 4.85
N THR A 64 -25.56 -2.48 5.64
CA THR A 64 -25.75 -2.77 7.06
C THR A 64 -24.79 -1.97 7.93
N GLY A 65 -25.26 -1.63 9.13
CA GLY A 65 -24.46 -1.04 10.19
C GLY A 65 -24.00 0.39 9.93
N THR A 66 -23.10 0.88 10.80
CA THR A 66 -22.60 2.25 10.73
C THR A 66 -21.39 2.31 9.82
N PHE A 67 -21.41 3.20 8.83
CA PHE A 67 -20.29 3.39 7.92
C PHE A 67 -19.08 4.00 8.64
N GLN A 68 -18.13 3.15 9.00
CA GLN A 68 -16.90 3.46 9.73
C GLN A 68 -15.81 2.45 9.32
N PRO A 69 -14.53 2.70 9.67
CA PRO A 69 -13.49 1.71 9.48
C PRO A 69 -13.90 0.36 10.13
N PRO A 70 -13.98 -0.73 9.35
CA PRO A 70 -14.35 -2.03 9.90
C PRO A 70 -13.25 -2.52 10.86
N PRO A 71 -13.60 -3.26 11.93
CA PRO A 71 -12.61 -3.87 12.80
C PRO A 71 -11.61 -4.72 12.00
N TYR A 72 -10.32 -4.51 12.23
CA TYR A 72 -9.27 -5.25 11.55
C TYR A 72 -8.22 -5.81 12.49
N GLU A 73 -7.61 -6.90 12.06
CA GLU A 73 -6.45 -7.52 12.70
C GLU A 73 -5.43 -7.93 11.64
N LEU A 74 -4.19 -7.47 11.79
CA LEU A 74 -3.03 -7.89 11.02
C LEU A 74 -2.12 -8.73 11.91
N SER A 75 -1.77 -9.92 11.45
CA SER A 75 -0.85 -10.83 12.15
C SER A 75 0.18 -11.40 11.19
N GLU A 76 1.41 -11.59 11.63
CA GLU A 76 2.41 -12.33 10.85
C GLU A 76 2.08 -13.83 10.85
N GLY A 77 2.05 -14.42 9.65
CA GLY A 77 1.83 -15.84 9.41
C GLY A 77 3.14 -16.62 9.25
N ALA A 78 3.03 -17.85 8.74
CA ALA A 78 4.21 -18.62 8.35
C ALA A 78 4.90 -17.96 7.16
N ARG A 79 6.23 -17.89 7.20
CA ARG A 79 7.03 -17.37 6.09
C ARG A 79 6.92 -18.28 4.86
N GLU A 80 7.00 -17.67 3.68
CA GLU A 80 7.08 -18.38 2.40
C GLU A 80 8.48 -18.20 1.84
N GLY A 81 9.33 -19.23 2.00
CA GLY A 81 10.76 -19.10 1.69
C GLY A 81 11.43 -18.04 2.57
N ALA A 82 12.02 -17.02 1.93
CA ALA A 82 12.62 -15.87 2.62
C ALA A 82 11.60 -14.77 2.99
N HIS A 83 10.40 -14.84 2.42
CA HIS A 83 9.42 -13.76 2.46
C HIS A 83 8.58 -13.82 3.73
N ARG A 84 8.23 -12.64 4.23
CA ARG A 84 7.29 -12.49 5.34
C ARG A 84 5.88 -12.46 4.79
N VAL A 85 4.97 -13.18 5.44
CA VAL A 85 3.57 -13.26 5.07
C VAL A 85 2.75 -12.68 6.20
N PHE A 86 1.88 -11.74 5.90
CA PHE A 86 0.98 -11.11 6.85
C PHE A 86 -0.46 -11.42 6.47
N ARG A 87 -1.27 -11.78 7.47
CA ARG A 87 -2.69 -12.03 7.31
C ARG A 87 -3.48 -10.86 7.86
N LEU A 88 -4.20 -10.17 7.00
CA LEU A 88 -5.08 -9.06 7.34
C LEU A 88 -6.54 -9.52 7.30
N ARG A 89 -7.20 -9.51 8.45
CA ARG A 89 -8.60 -9.87 8.59
C ARG A 89 -9.42 -8.64 8.86
N PHE A 90 -10.43 -8.38 8.05
CA PHE A 90 -11.47 -7.40 8.35
C PHE A 90 -12.75 -8.14 8.76
N SER A 91 -13.30 -7.76 9.92
CA SER A 91 -14.64 -8.21 10.36
C SER A 91 -15.67 -7.15 9.97
N ASN A 92 -16.94 -7.56 9.80
CA ASN A 92 -18.01 -6.68 9.33
C ASN A 92 -17.74 -6.02 7.97
N ALA A 93 -17.04 -6.76 7.09
CA ALA A 93 -16.69 -6.33 5.76
C ALA A 93 -17.12 -7.35 4.70
N SER A 94 -17.41 -6.88 3.49
CA SER A 94 -17.89 -7.68 2.36
C SER A 94 -17.21 -7.26 1.07
N THR A 95 -16.96 -8.20 0.16
CA THR A 95 -16.57 -7.94 -1.24
C THR A 95 -17.74 -8.03 -2.20
N VAL A 96 -18.98 -7.90 -1.71
CA VAL A 96 -20.20 -8.00 -2.50
C VAL A 96 -20.96 -6.68 -2.42
N ASN A 97 -21.37 -6.19 -3.58
CA ASN A 97 -22.17 -4.99 -3.76
C ASN A 97 -23.60 -5.16 -3.21
N PRO A 98 -24.30 -4.05 -2.93
CA PRO A 98 -25.70 -4.05 -2.52
C PRO A 98 -26.62 -4.84 -3.47
N ASP A 99 -26.26 -4.92 -4.75
CA ASP A 99 -26.99 -5.64 -5.81
C ASP A 99 -26.58 -7.13 -5.94
N GLY A 100 -25.67 -7.62 -5.08
CA GLY A 100 -25.18 -8.99 -5.10
C GLY A 100 -24.00 -9.25 -6.04
N SER A 101 -23.57 -8.27 -6.83
CA SER A 101 -22.40 -8.42 -7.72
C SER A 101 -21.07 -8.39 -6.93
N PRO A 102 -20.02 -9.07 -7.39
CA PRO A 102 -18.69 -8.95 -6.79
C PRO A 102 -18.17 -7.51 -6.89
N SER A 103 -17.63 -6.98 -5.80
CA SER A 103 -16.98 -5.67 -5.77
C SER A 103 -15.55 -5.69 -6.34
N LEU A 104 -14.97 -6.89 -6.44
CA LEU A 104 -13.61 -7.12 -6.91
C LEU A 104 -13.66 -8.12 -8.06
N GLU A 105 -13.93 -7.65 -9.28
CA GLU A 105 -13.78 -8.49 -10.46
C GLU A 105 -12.30 -8.53 -10.88
N GLY A 106 -11.74 -9.74 -11.06
CA GLY A 106 -10.45 -9.94 -11.72
C GLY A 106 -9.17 -9.75 -10.88
N LEU A 107 -9.25 -9.45 -9.59
CA LEU A 107 -8.06 -9.21 -8.74
C LEU A 107 -7.70 -10.44 -7.89
N ALA A 108 -7.07 -11.44 -8.50
CA ALA A 108 -6.54 -12.60 -7.77
C ALA A 108 -5.09 -12.41 -7.27
N LEU A 109 -4.35 -11.47 -7.85
CA LEU A 109 -2.96 -11.19 -7.51
C LEU A 109 -2.66 -9.72 -7.84
N LEU A 110 -2.39 -8.92 -6.83
CA LEU A 110 -1.75 -7.63 -7.02
C LEU A 110 -0.27 -7.82 -6.71
N GLN A 111 0.57 -7.82 -7.74
CA GLN A 111 2.01 -7.98 -7.63
C GLN A 111 2.64 -6.64 -8.03
N PRO A 112 3.07 -5.81 -7.05
CA PRO A 112 3.84 -4.62 -7.34
C PRO A 112 5.13 -5.01 -8.06
N ASP A 113 5.62 -4.13 -8.93
CA ASP A 113 6.85 -4.34 -9.71
C ASP A 113 8.14 -4.29 -8.85
N ASP A 114 8.03 -4.14 -7.53
CA ASP A 114 9.11 -3.67 -6.66
C ASP A 114 9.48 -4.57 -5.48
N GLU A 115 10.51 -4.13 -4.75
CA GLU A 115 11.27 -4.96 -3.82
C GLU A 115 10.60 -5.17 -2.45
N GLU A 116 9.77 -4.25 -1.91
CA GLU A 116 9.28 -4.38 -0.53
C GLU A 116 7.94 -5.12 -0.40
N LEU A 117 6.89 -4.70 -1.13
CA LEU A 117 5.60 -5.39 -1.23
C LEU A 117 5.57 -6.27 -2.48
N ARG A 118 5.41 -7.58 -2.29
CA ARG A 118 5.42 -8.56 -3.38
C ARG A 118 4.04 -8.95 -3.86
N GLN A 119 3.12 -9.12 -2.93
CA GLN A 119 1.83 -9.69 -3.26
C GLN A 119 0.76 -9.26 -2.27
N VAL A 120 -0.43 -8.94 -2.79
CA VAL A 120 -1.66 -8.82 -2.01
C VAL A 120 -2.71 -9.75 -2.63
N ARG A 121 -3.24 -10.67 -1.83
CA ARG A 121 -4.14 -11.74 -2.29
C ARG A 121 -5.32 -11.94 -1.35
N LEU A 122 -6.53 -12.05 -1.90
CA LEU A 122 -7.72 -12.43 -1.14
C LEU A 122 -7.68 -13.93 -0.84
N VAL A 123 -7.72 -14.30 0.44
CA VAL A 123 -7.70 -15.69 0.89
C VAL A 123 -9.11 -16.20 1.18
N SER A 124 -9.95 -15.38 1.79
CA SER A 124 -11.33 -15.75 2.09
C SER A 124 -12.26 -14.55 2.15
N ASN A 125 -13.51 -14.77 1.77
CA ASN A 125 -14.63 -13.88 2.04
C ASN A 125 -15.81 -14.75 2.50
N ALA A 126 -16.05 -14.80 3.80
CA ALA A 126 -17.12 -15.61 4.38
C ALA A 126 -17.61 -15.00 5.69
N ASN A 127 -18.93 -15.13 5.96
CA ASN A 127 -19.55 -14.75 7.23
C ASN A 127 -19.22 -13.31 7.68
N GLY A 128 -19.26 -12.36 6.74
CA GLY A 128 -18.94 -10.94 7.01
C GLY A 128 -17.48 -10.70 7.40
N THR A 129 -16.59 -11.65 7.12
CA THR A 129 -15.16 -11.54 7.35
C THR A 129 -14.44 -11.72 6.01
N ILE A 130 -13.58 -10.77 5.68
CA ILE A 130 -12.67 -10.88 4.53
C ILE A 130 -11.24 -11.01 5.05
N THR A 131 -10.48 -11.94 4.48
CA THR A 131 -9.10 -12.22 4.87
C THR A 131 -8.20 -12.07 3.68
N TRP A 132 -7.16 -11.27 3.84
CA TRP A 132 -6.13 -11.00 2.86
C TRP A 132 -4.79 -11.53 3.35
N GLU A 133 -3.96 -11.90 2.39
CA GLU A 133 -2.56 -12.25 2.59
C GLU A 133 -1.70 -11.22 1.87
N ILE A 134 -0.68 -10.75 2.58
CA ILE A 134 0.23 -9.72 2.13
C ILE A 134 1.64 -10.26 2.28
N THR A 135 2.35 -10.43 1.16
CA THR A 135 3.72 -10.94 1.13
C THR A 135 4.69 -9.79 0.94
N SER A 136 5.74 -9.74 1.77
CA SER A 136 6.76 -8.70 1.76
C SER A 136 8.18 -9.27 1.92
N GLU A 137 9.16 -8.61 1.30
CA GLU A 137 10.59 -8.89 1.48
C GLU A 137 11.21 -8.13 2.67
N GLY A 138 10.49 -7.13 3.19
CA GLY A 138 11.01 -6.21 4.19
C GLY A 138 11.28 -6.89 5.53
N THR A 139 12.32 -6.42 6.24
CA THR A 139 12.59 -6.86 7.62
C THR A 139 11.80 -6.06 8.65
N ARG A 140 11.14 -4.97 8.24
CA ARG A 140 10.35 -4.09 9.09
C ARG A 140 8.99 -4.70 9.40
N CYS A 141 8.46 -4.35 10.56
CA CYS A 141 7.08 -4.68 10.89
C CYS A 141 6.14 -3.66 10.27
N PRO A 142 5.08 -4.10 9.58
CA PRO A 142 4.14 -3.19 8.97
C PRO A 142 3.36 -2.42 10.04
N ARG A 143 3.00 -1.19 9.69
CA ARG A 143 2.01 -0.39 10.42
C ARG A 143 0.69 -0.39 9.65
N VAL A 144 -0.40 -0.20 10.37
CA VAL A 144 -1.73 -0.06 9.75
C VAL A 144 -2.31 1.29 10.14
N ALA A 145 -2.71 2.08 9.15
CA ALA A 145 -3.42 3.33 9.35
C ALA A 145 -4.82 3.23 8.73
N ALA A 146 -5.82 3.78 9.40
CA ALA A 146 -7.20 3.77 8.93
C ALA A 146 -7.85 5.14 9.07
N LYS A 147 -8.59 5.58 8.04
CA LYS A 147 -9.31 6.86 8.06
C LYS A 147 -10.62 6.75 7.29
N ARG A 148 -11.67 7.36 7.85
CA ARG A 148 -12.89 7.68 7.12
C ARG A 148 -12.76 9.08 6.51
N TYR A 149 -12.97 9.14 5.21
CA TYR A 149 -13.05 10.35 4.42
C TYR A 149 -14.51 10.65 4.11
N THR A 150 -14.90 11.89 4.34
CA THR A 150 -16.28 12.35 4.16
C THR A 150 -16.39 13.39 3.07
N GLN A 151 -15.27 13.91 2.58
CA GLN A 151 -15.22 14.71 1.36
C GLN A 151 -14.86 13.76 0.19
N GLY A 152 -14.76 14.27 -1.03
CA GLY A 152 -14.61 13.42 -2.22
C GLY A 152 -15.87 13.31 -3.08
N THR A 153 -15.78 12.48 -4.12
CA THR A 153 -16.95 12.13 -4.96
C THR A 153 -17.92 11.26 -4.17
N PHE A 154 -17.41 10.43 -3.25
CA PHE A 154 -18.19 9.62 -2.34
C PHE A 154 -17.47 9.45 -0.98
N PRO A 155 -18.23 9.36 0.13
CA PRO A 155 -17.68 8.97 1.41
C PRO A 155 -17.00 7.61 1.31
N ARG A 156 -15.77 7.50 1.83
CA ARG A 156 -14.99 6.26 1.80
C ARG A 156 -14.23 6.03 3.10
N VAL A 157 -13.82 4.81 3.33
CA VAL A 157 -12.87 4.43 4.36
C VAL A 157 -11.66 3.87 3.66
N GLN A 158 -10.47 4.24 4.12
CA GLN A 158 -9.25 3.58 3.68
C GLN A 158 -8.55 2.95 4.87
N VAL A 159 -8.09 1.72 4.69
CA VAL A 159 -7.17 1.04 5.58
C VAL A 159 -5.90 0.74 4.79
N VAL A 160 -4.77 1.22 5.26
CA VAL A 160 -3.49 1.13 4.56
C VAL A 160 -2.50 0.37 5.42
N VAL A 161 -1.92 -0.69 4.86
CA VAL A 161 -0.81 -1.45 5.45
C VAL A 161 0.49 -0.94 4.85
N LEU A 162 1.37 -0.35 5.66
CA LEU A 162 2.62 0.26 5.21
C LEU A 162 3.83 -0.52 5.73
N PHE A 163 4.80 -0.76 4.85
CA PHE A 163 6.06 -1.45 5.13
C PHE A 163 7.24 -0.46 5.24
N ALA A 164 7.12 0.72 4.62
CA ALA A 164 8.07 1.81 4.73
C ALA A 164 7.60 2.94 5.68
N ASP A 165 8.56 3.78 6.08
CA ASP A 165 8.25 5.02 6.82
C ASP A 165 7.85 6.15 5.87
N ARG A 166 6.70 5.95 5.21
CA ARG A 166 6.16 6.84 4.18
C ARG A 166 4.68 7.11 4.39
N GLY A 167 4.17 8.11 3.68
CA GLY A 167 2.75 8.35 3.56
C GLY A 167 2.16 7.49 2.44
N ALA A 168 0.83 7.39 2.41
CA ALA A 168 0.11 6.87 1.25
C ALA A 168 -0.86 7.92 0.77
N ILE A 169 -1.04 8.04 -0.56
CA ILE A 169 -2.08 8.89 -1.14
C ILE A 169 -2.93 8.15 -2.16
N THR A 170 -4.16 8.61 -2.30
CA THR A 170 -5.09 8.19 -3.35
C THR A 170 -5.64 9.43 -4.06
N VAL A 171 -5.79 9.33 -5.38
CA VAL A 171 -6.37 10.38 -6.23
C VAL A 171 -7.68 9.86 -6.80
N GLU A 172 -8.75 10.64 -6.65
CA GLU A 172 -10.11 10.26 -7.04
C GLU A 172 -10.83 11.37 -7.82
N PRO A 173 -11.41 11.08 -9.00
CA PRO A 173 -11.23 9.85 -9.76
C PRO A 173 -9.79 9.75 -10.30
N ALA A 174 -9.27 8.52 -10.41
CA ALA A 174 -7.93 8.30 -10.98
C ALA A 174 -7.87 8.66 -12.48
N THR A 175 -8.99 8.51 -13.20
CA THR A 175 -9.20 9.05 -14.55
C THR A 175 -10.14 10.23 -14.48
N MET A 176 -9.65 11.40 -14.87
CA MET A 176 -10.36 12.64 -14.70
C MET A 176 -11.52 12.79 -15.70
N VAL A 177 -12.72 13.11 -15.21
CA VAL A 177 -13.94 13.34 -16.01
C VAL A 177 -14.53 14.75 -15.84
N GLY A 178 -13.78 15.66 -15.22
CA GLY A 178 -14.15 17.04 -14.93
C GLY A 178 -12.96 17.82 -14.34
N PRO A 179 -13.12 19.09 -13.93
CA PRO A 179 -11.98 19.91 -13.52
C PRO A 179 -11.48 19.59 -12.10
N GLN A 180 -12.14 18.71 -11.35
CA GLN A 180 -11.86 18.48 -9.94
C GLN A 180 -11.50 17.03 -9.68
N VAL A 181 -10.41 16.84 -8.94
CA VAL A 181 -10.01 15.57 -8.33
C VAL A 181 -9.80 15.75 -6.84
N TRP A 182 -9.90 14.68 -6.08
CA TRP A 182 -9.68 14.64 -4.65
C TRP A 182 -8.41 13.86 -4.35
N VAL A 183 -7.53 14.49 -3.61
CA VAL A 183 -6.33 13.85 -3.07
C VAL A 183 -6.59 13.58 -1.61
N SER A 184 -6.39 12.33 -1.19
CA SER A 184 -6.38 11.98 0.23
C SER A 184 -5.09 11.31 0.59
N GLY A 185 -4.63 11.59 1.80
CA GLY A 185 -3.41 11.01 2.31
C GLY A 185 -3.55 10.57 3.75
N ILE A 186 -2.76 9.57 4.11
CA ILE A 186 -2.69 8.97 5.44
C ILE A 186 -1.24 8.59 5.76
N ALA A 187 -0.94 8.46 7.05
CA ALA A 187 0.39 8.13 7.57
C ALA A 187 1.46 9.21 7.32
N PHE A 188 1.04 10.47 7.29
CA PHE A 188 1.91 11.64 7.37
C PHE A 188 2.14 12.05 8.84
N GLY A 189 3.05 12.99 9.09
CA GLY A 189 3.33 13.52 10.41
C GLY A 189 2.12 14.26 11.00
N THR A 190 1.74 13.92 12.23
CA THR A 190 0.67 14.62 12.96
C THR A 190 1.05 16.08 13.21
N GLY A 191 0.17 17.02 12.87
CA GLY A 191 0.45 18.46 12.93
C GLY A 191 1.39 18.97 11.84
N ALA A 192 1.86 18.10 10.93
CA ALA A 192 2.78 18.50 9.88
C ALA A 192 2.05 19.18 8.72
N VAL A 193 2.75 20.11 8.06
CA VAL A 193 2.33 20.68 6.78
C VAL A 193 2.70 19.69 5.68
N VAL A 194 1.72 19.32 4.86
CA VAL A 194 1.85 18.51 3.66
C VAL A 194 1.71 19.41 2.43
N ASP A 195 2.71 19.39 1.57
CA ASP A 195 2.65 19.97 0.23
C ASP A 195 2.08 18.92 -0.73
N VAL A 196 1.05 19.28 -1.49
CA VAL A 196 0.54 18.49 -2.62
C VAL A 196 1.12 19.09 -3.89
N ILE A 197 1.72 18.23 -4.71
CA ILE A 197 2.57 18.60 -5.84
C ILE A 197 2.04 17.90 -7.10
N LEU A 198 1.91 18.65 -8.19
CA LEU A 198 1.55 18.16 -9.52
C LEU A 198 2.57 18.72 -10.51
N ASN A 199 3.25 17.85 -11.28
CA ASN A 199 4.36 18.23 -12.17
C ASN A 199 5.40 19.14 -11.50
N ASP A 200 5.90 18.70 -10.35
CA ASP A 200 6.91 19.40 -9.55
C ASP A 200 6.52 20.81 -9.06
N THR A 201 5.26 21.21 -9.27
CA THR A 201 4.70 22.46 -8.75
C THR A 201 3.84 22.17 -7.53
N THR A 202 4.09 22.87 -6.41
CA THR A 202 3.21 22.82 -5.25
C THR A 202 1.90 23.52 -5.59
N VAL A 203 0.83 22.75 -5.68
CA VAL A 203 -0.51 23.22 -6.07
C VAL A 203 -1.35 23.61 -4.86
N THR A 204 -1.07 23.00 -3.71
CA THR A 204 -1.68 23.39 -2.42
C THR A 204 -0.83 22.84 -1.27
N ALA A 205 -0.97 23.46 -0.10
CA ALA A 205 -0.42 22.94 1.15
C ALA A 205 -1.51 22.90 2.23
N MET A 206 -1.33 22.05 3.24
CA MET A 206 -2.29 21.87 4.33
C MET A 206 -1.64 21.27 5.56
N THR A 207 -2.14 21.62 6.75
CA THR A 207 -1.74 20.96 7.99
C THR A 207 -2.60 19.72 8.22
N THR A 208 -1.99 18.61 8.63
CA THR A 208 -2.72 17.40 9.02
C THR A 208 -2.98 17.39 10.52
N ASP A 209 -4.20 17.12 10.95
CA ASP A 209 -4.49 17.03 12.39
C ASP A 209 -4.05 15.69 12.97
N THR A 210 -4.21 14.61 12.21
CA THR A 210 -3.96 13.23 12.64
C THR A 210 -2.99 12.48 11.73
N GLY A 211 -2.18 13.20 10.94
CA GLY A 211 -1.37 12.58 9.88
C GLY A 211 -2.18 12.14 8.65
N ALA A 212 -3.44 12.58 8.55
CA ALA A 212 -4.31 12.34 7.41
C ALA A 212 -4.87 13.66 6.88
N PHE A 213 -5.15 13.72 5.58
CA PHE A 213 -5.74 14.88 4.92
C PHE A 213 -6.65 14.48 3.76
N GLU A 214 -7.52 15.40 3.38
CA GLU A 214 -8.32 15.34 2.16
C GLU A 214 -8.41 16.73 1.53
N LYS A 215 -8.15 16.81 0.22
CA LYS A 215 -8.08 18.08 -0.51
C LYS A 215 -8.63 17.95 -1.92
N ALA A 216 -9.47 18.89 -2.31
CA ALA A 216 -9.80 19.09 -3.70
C ALA A 216 -8.63 19.77 -4.44
N LEU A 217 -8.31 19.25 -5.61
CA LEU A 217 -7.37 19.80 -6.56
C LEU A 217 -8.14 20.11 -7.84
N TYR A 218 -8.04 21.35 -8.29
CA TYR A 218 -8.64 21.78 -9.55
C TYR A 218 -7.58 21.70 -10.65
N VAL A 219 -7.82 20.83 -11.63
CA VAL A 219 -6.98 20.63 -12.81
C VAL A 219 -7.61 21.38 -13.97
N PHE A 220 -6.92 22.40 -14.46
CA PHE A 220 -7.28 23.11 -15.68
C PHE A 220 -6.17 22.93 -16.71
N ASP A 221 -6.57 22.82 -17.98
CA ASP A 221 -5.69 22.97 -19.15
C ASP A 221 -4.45 22.04 -19.21
N LEU A 222 -4.52 20.87 -18.59
CA LEU A 222 -3.50 19.84 -18.78
C LEU A 222 -3.76 19.04 -20.07
N PRO A 223 -2.76 18.87 -20.95
CA PRO A 223 -2.86 17.95 -22.07
C PRO A 223 -3.21 16.52 -21.63
N PRO A 224 -3.82 15.71 -22.50
CA PRO A 224 -4.03 14.30 -22.23
C PRO A 224 -2.72 13.59 -21.87
N GLY A 225 -2.74 12.73 -20.84
CA GLY A 225 -1.54 12.05 -20.35
C GLY A 225 -1.67 11.49 -18.95
N VAL A 226 -0.61 10.83 -18.48
CA VAL A 226 -0.49 10.34 -17.10
C VAL A 226 0.43 11.27 -16.33
N TYR A 227 -0.09 11.81 -15.24
CA TYR A 227 0.57 12.77 -14.37
C TYR A 227 0.86 12.15 -13.01
N ARG A 228 1.95 12.55 -12.38
CA ARG A 228 2.28 12.13 -11.02
C ARG A 228 1.82 13.20 -10.04
N VAL A 229 0.89 12.84 -9.16
CA VAL A 229 0.57 13.61 -7.96
C VAL A 229 1.48 13.12 -6.85
N ARG A 230 2.10 14.04 -6.11
CA ARG A 230 2.93 13.74 -4.94
C ARG A 230 2.40 14.46 -3.72
N ALA A 231 2.62 13.87 -2.55
CA ALA A 231 2.46 14.54 -1.27
C ALA A 231 3.75 14.39 -0.48
N HIS A 232 4.22 15.48 0.13
CA HIS A 232 5.42 15.48 0.95
C HIS A 232 5.17 16.32 2.20
N ASP A 233 5.47 15.77 3.37
CA ASP A 233 5.43 16.55 4.60
C ASP A 233 6.81 17.04 5.04
N ARG A 234 6.82 18.07 5.89
CA ARG A 234 8.06 18.66 6.41
C ARG A 234 8.86 17.75 7.35
N VAL A 235 8.32 16.59 7.74
CA VAL A 235 9.01 15.62 8.59
C VAL A 235 9.64 14.48 7.79
N GLY A 236 9.49 14.49 6.46
CA GLY A 236 10.22 13.61 5.55
C GLY A 236 9.39 12.50 4.92
N HIS A 237 8.09 12.38 5.23
CA HIS A 237 7.24 11.39 4.57
C HIS A 237 6.90 11.87 3.16
N ASP A 238 6.93 10.94 2.20
CA ASP A 238 6.55 11.17 0.83
C ASP A 238 5.60 10.08 0.32
N ALA A 239 4.76 10.43 -0.64
CA ALA A 239 3.84 9.52 -1.31
C ALA A 239 3.59 9.98 -2.75
N SER A 240 3.23 9.06 -3.64
CA SER A 240 2.82 9.43 -5.00
C SER A 240 1.70 8.55 -5.55
N ALA A 241 0.86 9.15 -6.38
CA ALA A 241 -0.24 8.52 -7.10
C ALA A 241 -0.31 9.01 -8.55
N ALA A 242 -0.80 8.16 -9.44
CA ALA A 242 -1.01 8.51 -10.83
C ALA A 242 -2.39 9.19 -11.01
N LEU A 243 -2.44 10.17 -11.89
CA LEU A 243 -3.65 10.84 -12.36
C LEU A 243 -3.66 10.78 -13.90
N THR A 244 -4.72 10.23 -14.47
CA THR A 244 -4.88 10.13 -15.92
C THR A 244 -5.82 11.22 -16.41
N ILE A 245 -5.35 12.03 -17.34
CA ILE A 245 -6.14 13.00 -18.09
C ILE A 245 -6.48 12.36 -19.45
N PRO A 246 -7.74 12.01 -19.72
CA PRO A 246 -8.12 11.37 -20.97
C PRO A 246 -8.00 12.35 -22.14
N ALA A 247 -7.79 11.81 -23.33
CA ALA A 247 -8.00 12.58 -24.55
C ALA A 247 -9.47 12.97 -24.62
N GLN A 248 -9.76 14.27 -24.73
CA GLN A 248 -11.14 14.68 -24.96
C GLN A 248 -11.57 14.18 -26.34
N PRO A 249 -12.77 13.58 -26.47
CA PRO A 249 -13.28 13.22 -27.78
C PRO A 249 -13.36 14.48 -28.63
N ILE A 250 -12.79 14.43 -29.83
CA ILE A 250 -12.99 15.47 -30.83
C ILE A 250 -14.48 15.43 -31.17
N VAL A 251 -15.26 16.35 -30.61
CA VAL A 251 -16.63 16.56 -31.07
C VAL A 251 -16.49 17.28 -32.41
N PRO A 252 -16.87 16.67 -33.55
CA PRO A 252 -16.89 17.37 -34.82
C PRO A 252 -17.79 18.59 -34.64
N ASP A 253 -17.33 19.77 -35.05
CA ASP A 253 -18.13 21.00 -34.98
C ASP A 253 -19.40 20.76 -35.81
N LEU A 254 -20.53 20.50 -35.16
CA LEU A 254 -21.81 20.20 -35.84
C LEU A 254 -22.43 21.46 -36.45
N VAL A 255 -21.79 22.62 -36.27
CA VAL A 255 -22.22 23.88 -36.85
C VAL A 255 -21.09 24.47 -37.69
N PRO A 256 -21.19 24.46 -39.03
CA PRO A 256 -20.29 25.24 -39.87
C PRO A 256 -20.41 26.71 -39.46
N ARG A 257 -19.30 27.33 -39.04
CA ARG A 257 -19.25 28.78 -38.89
C ARG A 257 -19.38 29.40 -40.28
N GLN A 258 -20.50 30.07 -40.53
CA GLN A 258 -20.70 30.92 -41.71
C GLN A 258 -20.03 32.28 -41.51
#